data_AF-A0A383C9T3-F1
#
_entry.id   AF-A0A383C9T3-F1
#
_cell.length_a   1.000
_cell.length_b   1.000
_cell.length_c   1.000
_cell.angle_alpha   90.00
_cell.angle_beta   90.00
_cell.angle_gamma   90.00
#
_symmetry.space_group_name_H-M   'P 1'
#
loop_
_entity.id
_entity.type
_entity.pdbx_description
1 polymer ?
#
loop_
_entity_poly.entity_id
_entity_poly.type
_entity_poly.pdbx_seq_one_letter_code
_entity_poly.pdbx_strand_id
1 'polypeptide(L)'
;RLHKGTAEVIGRIVILDQEELAPGAEGYIQFRLESPIVAERYERFIIRGFSSMRLLGGGRFLDVYPQKHRRFRQSVLQHLAAITEANPATLIEQVLHDAYGEQRVRTIQELTHITNLPANVVQKQVDRLVEEGTFLRFTNGAVIHCDWYDRLRNEILSHLETLHKEQRLKETVPRESIRARLSSPIKDAVHDVLLKDLINENKIVQIGHSIKLPSHEVKLTAAEKKIRDAMEQAGTADGISV
;
A
#
# COMPACT_ATOMS: atom_id res chain seq x y z
N ARG A 1 28.75 -11.43 -12.64
CA ARG A 1 27.93 -12.49 -12.02
C ARG A 1 27.79 -12.19 -10.55
N LEU A 2 26.56 -12.24 -10.04
CA LEU A 2 26.24 -12.12 -8.63
C LEU A 2 26.25 -13.52 -8.01
N HIS A 3 26.97 -13.69 -6.92
CA HIS A 3 27.02 -14.92 -6.14
C HIS A 3 26.39 -14.66 -4.77
N LYS A 4 25.41 -15.48 -4.42
CA LYS A 4 24.68 -15.44 -3.15
C LYS A 4 24.39 -16.87 -2.71
N GLY A 5 24.93 -17.30 -1.57
CA GLY A 5 24.85 -18.70 -1.14
C GLY A 5 25.33 -19.64 -2.24
N THR A 6 24.46 -20.55 -2.69
CA THR A 6 24.70 -21.46 -3.83
C THR A 6 24.21 -20.92 -5.18
N ALA A 7 23.55 -19.75 -5.20
CA ALA A 7 23.04 -19.14 -6.41
C ALA A 7 24.13 -18.34 -7.14
N GLU A 8 24.17 -18.50 -8.46
CA GLU A 8 24.99 -17.72 -9.37
C GLU A 8 24.10 -17.18 -10.51
N VAL A 9 24.01 -15.85 -10.61
CA VAL A 9 23.12 -15.19 -11.57
C VAL A 9 23.85 -14.08 -12.33
N ILE A 10 23.59 -13.99 -13.62
CA ILE A 10 24.09 -12.89 -14.46
C ILE A 10 23.18 -11.67 -14.26
N GLY A 11 23.80 -10.50 -14.20
CA GLY A 11 23.06 -9.26 -14.07
C GLY A 11 23.94 -8.05 -14.37
N ARG A 12 23.26 -6.92 -14.59
CA ARG A 12 23.89 -5.62 -14.81
C ARG A 12 23.90 -4.84 -13.50
N ILE A 13 24.99 -4.10 -13.27
CA ILE A 13 25.15 -3.21 -12.13
C ILE A 13 24.83 -1.79 -12.58
N VAL A 14 24.00 -1.10 -11.82
CA VAL A 14 23.74 0.33 -11.97
C VAL A 14 24.24 1.03 -10.72
N ILE A 15 25.27 1.86 -10.86
CA ILE A 15 25.81 2.68 -9.76
C ILE A 15 24.90 3.90 -9.58
N LEU A 16 24.43 4.14 -8.36
CA LEU A 16 23.38 5.11 -8.06
C LEU A 16 23.92 6.45 -7.55
N ASP A 17 25.04 6.46 -6.84
CA ASP A 17 25.59 7.62 -6.13
C ASP A 17 26.81 8.26 -6.80
N GLN A 18 27.44 7.57 -7.75
CA GLN A 18 28.66 8.01 -8.44
C GLN A 18 28.72 7.53 -9.90
N GLU A 19 29.66 8.10 -10.65
CA GLU A 19 29.88 7.73 -12.05
C GLU A 19 30.50 6.34 -12.18
N GLU A 20 31.54 6.10 -11.38
CA GLU A 20 32.32 4.86 -11.34
C GLU A 20 32.74 4.55 -9.89
N LEU A 21 32.96 3.28 -9.60
CA LEU A 21 33.44 2.79 -8.30
C LEU A 21 34.90 2.38 -8.42
N ALA A 22 35.79 3.14 -7.79
CA ALA A 22 37.22 2.80 -7.72
C ALA A 22 37.47 1.58 -6.82
N PRO A 23 38.60 0.86 -6.98
CA PRO A 23 38.97 -0.23 -6.07
C PRO A 23 39.02 0.25 -4.61
N GLY A 24 38.31 -0.44 -3.72
CA GLY A 24 38.23 -0.11 -2.30
C GLY A 24 37.21 0.97 -1.94
N ALA A 25 36.55 1.59 -2.91
CA ALA A 25 35.44 2.51 -2.67
C ALA A 25 34.15 1.77 -2.32
N GLU A 26 33.27 2.45 -1.59
CA GLU A 26 31.92 1.99 -1.30
C GLU A 26 30.90 2.83 -2.06
N GLY A 27 29.73 2.26 -2.33
CA GLY A 27 28.64 2.98 -2.97
C GLY A 27 27.39 2.15 -3.15
N TYR A 28 26.29 2.85 -3.42
CA TYR A 28 25.00 2.27 -3.66
C TYR A 28 24.87 1.77 -5.10
N ILE A 29 24.52 0.48 -5.24
CA ILE A 29 24.31 -0.15 -6.53
C ILE A 29 22.94 -0.83 -6.58
N GLN A 30 22.33 -0.83 -7.76
CA GLN A 30 21.15 -1.63 -8.07
C GLN A 30 21.51 -2.73 -9.06
N PHE A 31 21.17 -3.96 -8.73
CA PHE A 31 21.28 -5.10 -9.65
C PHE A 31 20.06 -5.23 -10.54
N ARG A 32 20.30 -5.51 -11.82
CA ARG A 32 19.27 -5.97 -12.77
C ARG A 32 19.64 -7.38 -13.19
N LEU A 33 19.02 -8.36 -12.54
CA LEU A 33 19.32 -9.78 -12.70
C LEU A 33 18.52 -10.39 -13.86
N GLU A 34 19.11 -11.35 -14.55
CA GLU A 34 18.46 -12.11 -15.62
C GLU A 34 17.45 -13.15 -15.08
N SER A 35 17.64 -13.59 -13.84
CA SER A 35 16.72 -14.47 -13.13
C SER A 35 16.54 -14.01 -11.67
N PRO A 36 15.39 -14.33 -11.04
CA PRO A 36 15.16 -13.99 -9.65
C PRO A 36 16.10 -14.78 -8.73
N ILE A 37 16.46 -14.17 -7.60
CA ILE A 37 17.17 -14.82 -6.50
C ILE A 37 16.37 -14.66 -5.21
N VAL A 38 16.59 -15.57 -4.27
CA VAL A 38 16.15 -15.40 -2.88
C VAL A 38 17.27 -14.69 -2.15
N ALA A 39 17.01 -13.56 -1.50
CA ALA A 39 17.98 -12.85 -0.67
C ALA A 39 17.28 -12.18 0.52
N GLU A 40 18.02 -11.97 1.59
CA GLU A 40 17.55 -11.23 2.76
C GLU A 40 18.27 -9.89 2.92
N ARG A 41 17.63 -8.92 3.60
CA ARG A 41 18.28 -7.66 3.94
C ARG A 41 19.50 -7.92 4.83
N TYR A 42 20.56 -7.18 4.53
CA TYR A 42 21.90 -7.24 5.11
C TYR A 42 22.68 -8.53 4.83
N GLU A 43 22.14 -9.45 4.03
CA GLU A 43 22.86 -10.62 3.58
C GLU A 43 24.00 -10.24 2.64
N ARG A 44 25.14 -10.93 2.75
CA ARG A 44 26.34 -10.64 1.95
C ARG A 44 26.26 -11.26 0.57
N PHE A 45 26.82 -10.59 -0.42
CA PHE A 45 26.99 -11.10 -1.76
C PHE A 45 28.40 -10.82 -2.31
N ILE A 46 28.75 -11.54 -3.37
CA ILE A 46 30.01 -11.36 -4.09
C ILE A 46 29.73 -11.11 -5.58
N ILE A 47 30.51 -10.22 -6.20
CA ILE A 47 30.44 -9.92 -7.63
C ILE A 47 31.71 -10.42 -8.30
N ARG A 48 31.54 -11.23 -9.35
CA ARG A 48 32.64 -11.68 -10.21
C ARG A 48 32.45 -11.20 -11.65
N GLY A 49 33.55 -11.13 -12.39
CA GLY A 49 33.53 -10.84 -13.84
C GLY A 49 32.62 -11.80 -14.60
N PHE A 50 32.05 -11.33 -15.72
CA PHE A 50 31.20 -12.17 -16.57
C PHE A 50 32.02 -13.26 -17.30
N SER A 51 33.17 -12.86 -17.85
CA SER A 51 34.08 -13.69 -18.65
C SER A 51 35.33 -14.13 -17.90
N SER A 52 35.74 -13.40 -16.87
CA SER A 52 36.87 -13.75 -16.00
C SER A 52 36.35 -14.10 -14.60
N MET A 53 36.90 -15.16 -13.99
CA MET A 53 36.60 -15.51 -12.59
C MET A 53 37.20 -14.52 -11.57
N ARG A 54 37.51 -13.29 -11.99
CA ARG A 54 38.07 -12.25 -11.14
C ARG A 54 36.98 -11.70 -10.21
N LEU A 55 37.32 -11.56 -8.93
CA LEU A 55 36.51 -10.83 -7.95
C LEU A 55 36.51 -9.33 -8.31
N LEU A 56 35.33 -8.78 -8.54
CA LEU A 56 35.14 -7.34 -8.77
C LEU A 56 34.85 -6.60 -7.46
N GLY A 57 34.17 -7.27 -6.53
CA GLY A 57 33.83 -6.71 -5.22
C GLY A 57 32.78 -7.54 -4.52
N GLY A 58 32.18 -6.98 -3.49
CA GLY A 58 31.08 -7.58 -2.74
C GLY A 58 30.30 -6.49 -2.00
N GLY A 59 29.29 -6.90 -1.26
CA GLY A 59 28.46 -5.97 -0.51
C GLY A 59 27.38 -6.67 0.29
N ARG A 60 26.38 -5.91 0.70
CA ARG A 60 25.19 -6.42 1.39
C ARG A 60 23.93 -5.92 0.72
N PHE A 61 22.87 -6.73 0.69
CA PHE A 61 21.58 -6.29 0.18
C PHE A 61 20.95 -5.30 1.16
N LEU A 62 20.70 -4.06 0.74
CA LEU A 62 19.98 -3.09 1.58
C LEU A 62 18.47 -3.22 1.40
N ASP A 63 18.03 -3.44 0.15
CA ASP A 63 16.64 -3.69 -0.24
C ASP A 63 16.59 -4.85 -1.24
N VAL A 64 15.66 -5.77 -1.01
CA VAL A 64 15.47 -7.01 -1.80
C VAL A 64 14.27 -6.93 -2.75
N TYR A 65 13.42 -5.90 -2.63
CA TYR A 65 12.32 -5.62 -3.55
C TYR A 65 12.32 -4.17 -4.08
N PRO A 66 13.47 -3.64 -4.55
CA PRO A 66 13.54 -2.25 -4.95
C PRO A 66 12.76 -1.98 -6.25
N GLN A 67 12.12 -0.81 -6.31
CA GLN A 67 11.66 -0.27 -7.59
C GLN A 67 12.86 0.18 -8.45
N LYS A 68 12.64 0.36 -9.75
CA LYS A 68 13.69 0.88 -10.64
C LYS A 68 14.11 2.28 -10.20
N HIS A 69 15.39 2.46 -9.86
CA HIS A 69 15.93 3.76 -9.48
C HIS A 69 16.60 4.46 -10.66
N ARG A 70 16.53 5.81 -10.64
CA ARG A 70 17.33 6.68 -11.51
C ARG A 70 18.61 7.05 -10.76
N ARG A 71 19.74 7.08 -11.48
CA ARG A 71 21.04 7.52 -10.94
C ARG A 71 20.93 8.94 -10.36
N PHE A 72 21.68 9.21 -9.29
CA PHE A 72 21.81 10.49 -8.61
C PHE A 72 20.50 11.10 -8.08
N ARG A 73 19.45 10.28 -7.92
CA ARG A 73 18.18 10.76 -7.36
C ARG A 73 18.32 10.91 -5.85
N GLN A 74 18.36 12.16 -5.38
CA GLN A 74 18.60 12.47 -3.97
C GLN A 74 17.64 11.76 -3.00
N SER A 75 16.35 11.68 -3.34
CA SER A 75 15.36 10.96 -2.51
C SER A 75 15.70 9.47 -2.33
N VAL A 76 16.29 8.84 -3.34
CA VAL A 76 16.73 7.43 -3.27
C VAL A 76 18.00 7.31 -2.45
N LEU A 77 18.95 8.24 -2.61
CA LEU A 77 20.21 8.22 -1.86
C LEU A 77 19.99 8.45 -0.36
N GLN A 78 19.14 9.41 0.00
CA GLN A 78 18.73 9.64 1.39
C GLN A 78 18.04 8.42 1.98
N HIS A 79 17.17 7.79 1.19
CA HIS A 79 16.50 6.56 1.59
C HIS A 79 17.49 5.42 1.87
N LEU A 80 18.42 5.16 0.95
CA LEU A 80 19.44 4.11 1.12
C LEU A 80 20.42 4.41 2.26
N ALA A 81 20.76 5.68 2.48
CA ALA A 81 21.56 6.11 3.63
C ALA A 81 20.84 5.82 4.95
N ALA A 82 19.54 6.14 5.06
CA ALA A 82 18.77 5.85 6.26
C ALA A 82 18.68 4.34 6.58
N ILE A 83 18.56 3.49 5.55
CA ILE A 83 18.62 2.03 5.71
C ILE A 83 20.01 1.60 6.19
N THR A 84 21.07 2.17 5.60
CA THR A 84 22.46 1.83 5.93
C THR A 84 22.83 2.24 7.36
N GLU A 85 22.35 3.39 7.82
CA GLU A 85 22.50 3.88 9.19
C GLU A 85 21.63 3.10 10.20
N ALA A 86 20.81 2.15 9.73
CA ALA A 86 19.99 1.25 10.51
C ALA A 86 19.05 1.95 11.49
N ASN A 87 18.51 3.14 11.14
CA ASN A 87 17.44 3.75 11.94
C ASN A 87 16.18 2.87 11.82
N PRO A 88 15.80 2.13 12.88
CA PRO A 88 14.76 1.12 12.75
C PRO A 88 13.39 1.74 12.45
N ALA A 89 13.13 2.96 12.95
CA ALA A 89 11.89 3.67 12.69
C ALA A 89 11.74 4.02 11.20
N THR A 90 12.79 4.63 10.64
CA THR A 90 12.81 5.03 9.22
C THR A 90 12.69 3.81 8.30
N LEU A 91 13.35 2.70 8.63
CA LEU A 91 13.25 1.46 7.84
C LEU A 91 11.82 0.89 7.86
N ILE A 92 11.15 0.87 9.02
CA ILE A 92 9.77 0.37 9.14
C ILE A 92 8.80 1.25 8.34
N GLU A 93 8.93 2.57 8.46
CA GLU A 93 8.14 3.54 7.70
C GLU A 93 8.31 3.36 6.19
N GLN A 94 9.54 3.20 5.73
CA GLN A 94 9.85 2.95 4.33
C GLN A 94 9.21 1.66 3.80
N VAL A 95 9.30 0.56 4.56
CA VAL A 95 8.70 -0.73 4.17
C VAL A 95 7.19 -0.59 3.93
N LEU A 96 6.48 0.20 4.74
CA LEU A 96 5.06 0.44 4.57
C LEU A 96 4.74 1.47 3.48
N HIS A 97 5.57 2.50 3.33
CA HIS A 97 5.42 3.53 2.31
C HIS A 97 5.54 2.95 0.90
N ASP A 98 6.57 2.12 0.67
CA ASP A 98 6.91 1.57 -0.64
C ASP A 98 6.08 0.32 -1.01
N ALA A 99 5.38 -0.27 -0.04
CA ALA A 99 4.46 -1.38 -0.28
C ALA A 99 3.31 -0.98 -1.23
N TYR A 100 2.71 -1.96 -1.90
CA TYR A 100 1.58 -1.75 -2.82
C TYR A 100 0.41 -2.67 -2.47
N GLY A 101 -0.83 -2.18 -2.66
CA GLY A 101 -2.03 -2.96 -2.41
C GLY A 101 -2.13 -3.47 -0.98
N GLU A 102 -2.50 -4.74 -0.84
CA GLU A 102 -2.66 -5.41 0.45
C GLU A 102 -1.39 -5.44 1.30
N GLN A 103 -0.23 -5.26 0.67
CA GLN A 103 1.07 -5.25 1.34
C GLN A 103 1.30 -3.98 2.17
N ARG A 104 0.48 -2.94 1.98
CA ARG A 104 0.51 -1.72 2.78
C ARG A 104 -0.01 -1.91 4.20
N VAL A 105 -0.61 -3.06 4.48
CA VAL A 105 -1.06 -3.46 5.81
C VAL A 105 -0.29 -4.69 6.24
N ARG A 106 0.57 -4.51 7.25
CA ARG A 106 1.47 -5.55 7.74
C ARG A 106 1.38 -5.72 9.24
N THR A 107 1.46 -6.96 9.68
CA THR A 107 1.66 -7.31 11.09
C THR A 107 3.09 -7.00 11.53
N ILE A 108 3.29 -6.88 12.84
CA ILE A 108 4.63 -6.77 13.45
C ILE A 108 5.54 -7.92 13.01
N GLN A 109 4.99 -9.13 12.88
CA GLN A 109 5.73 -10.32 12.44
C GLN A 109 6.23 -10.18 11.00
N GLU A 110 5.37 -9.73 10.08
CA GLU A 110 5.76 -9.46 8.70
C GLU A 110 6.81 -8.36 8.62
N LEU A 111 6.66 -7.28 9.39
CA LEU A 111 7.63 -6.19 9.46
C LEU A 111 8.99 -6.68 9.99
N THR A 112 8.99 -7.53 11.02
CA THR A 112 10.19 -8.17 11.58
C THR A 112 10.94 -8.96 10.49
N HIS A 113 10.21 -9.76 9.72
CA HIS A 113 10.81 -10.56 8.65
C HIS A 113 11.36 -9.69 7.51
N ILE A 114 10.61 -8.68 7.06
CA ILE A 114 11.00 -7.84 5.91
C ILE A 114 12.16 -6.90 6.26
N THR A 115 12.18 -6.38 7.49
CA THR A 115 13.23 -5.45 7.96
C THR A 115 14.47 -6.17 8.47
N ASN A 116 14.36 -7.47 8.78
CA ASN A 116 15.38 -8.26 9.46
C ASN A 116 15.83 -7.63 10.79
N LEU A 117 14.88 -6.99 11.49
CA LEU A 117 15.10 -6.40 12.81
C LEU A 117 14.56 -7.32 13.91
N PRO A 118 15.11 -7.28 15.13
CA PRO A 118 14.54 -7.99 16.27
C PRO A 118 13.09 -7.55 16.56
N ALA A 119 12.21 -8.50 16.88
CA ALA A 119 10.78 -8.23 17.10
C ALA A 119 10.51 -7.18 18.19
N ASN A 120 11.32 -7.16 19.26
CA ASN A 120 11.22 -6.15 20.32
C ASN A 120 11.56 -4.73 19.82
N VAL A 121 12.50 -4.60 18.88
CA VAL A 121 12.85 -3.31 18.26
C VAL A 121 11.72 -2.85 17.36
N VAL A 122 11.18 -3.74 16.52
CA VAL A 122 10.05 -3.43 15.63
C VAL A 122 8.83 -3.01 16.45
N GLN A 123 8.46 -3.80 17.46
CA GLN A 123 7.33 -3.50 18.34
C GLN A 123 7.46 -2.10 18.94
N LYS A 124 8.60 -1.80 19.58
CA LYS A 124 8.86 -0.51 20.20
C LYS A 124 8.78 0.67 19.23
N GLN A 125 9.33 0.52 18.01
CA GLN A 125 9.25 1.59 17.02
C GLN A 125 7.83 1.76 16.47
N VAL A 126 7.11 0.67 16.23
CA VAL A 126 5.73 0.75 15.75
C VAL A 126 4.84 1.37 16.84
N ASP A 127 5.01 1.01 18.12
CA ASP A 127 4.29 1.66 19.22
C ASP A 127 4.52 3.17 19.22
N ARG A 128 5.78 3.59 19.12
CA ARG A 128 6.16 5.00 19.01
C ARG A 128 5.54 5.70 17.80
N LEU A 129 5.60 5.10 16.62
CA LEU A 129 5.04 5.67 15.39
C LEU A 129 3.51 5.73 15.40
N VAL A 130 2.86 4.85 16.16
CA VAL A 130 1.42 4.92 16.42
C VAL A 130 1.10 6.05 17.39
N GLU A 131 1.89 6.24 18.46
CA GLU A 131 1.74 7.35 19.41
C GLU A 131 1.98 8.72 18.75
N GLU A 132 2.94 8.80 17.82
CA GLU A 132 3.22 9.99 17.01
C GLU A 132 2.14 10.27 15.94
N GLY A 133 1.22 9.33 15.71
CA GLY A 133 0.15 9.46 14.72
C GLY A 133 0.57 9.20 13.28
N THR A 134 1.79 8.70 13.05
CA THR A 134 2.29 8.32 11.72
C THR A 134 1.64 7.03 11.22
N PHE A 135 1.41 6.07 12.12
CA PHE A 135 0.75 4.80 11.82
C PHE A 135 -0.57 4.64 12.57
N LEU A 136 -1.48 3.90 11.96
CA LEU A 136 -2.69 3.39 12.61
C LEU A 136 -2.54 1.89 12.84
N ARG A 137 -3.00 1.42 14.01
CA ARG A 137 -2.98 0.01 14.39
C ARG A 137 -4.39 -0.58 14.39
N PHE A 138 -4.56 -1.69 13.68
CA PHE A 138 -5.79 -2.47 13.68
C PHE A 138 -5.85 -3.43 14.88
N THR A 139 -7.06 -3.92 15.18
CA THR A 139 -7.32 -4.85 16.30
C THR A 139 -6.56 -6.17 16.21
N ASN A 140 -6.23 -6.62 15.00
CA ASN A 140 -5.43 -7.82 14.75
C ASN A 140 -3.92 -7.58 14.85
N GLY A 141 -3.48 -6.39 15.27
CA GLY A 141 -2.06 -6.03 15.41
C GLY A 141 -1.37 -5.64 14.09
N ALA A 142 -2.10 -5.58 12.98
CA ALA A 142 -1.58 -5.03 11.74
C ALA A 142 -1.50 -3.49 11.80
N VAL A 143 -0.58 -2.92 11.05
CA VAL A 143 -0.38 -1.47 10.96
C VAL A 143 -0.38 -0.99 9.52
N ILE A 144 -0.74 0.29 9.36
CA ILE A 144 -0.91 1.00 8.10
C ILE A 144 -0.41 2.44 8.29
N HIS A 145 0.13 3.02 7.23
CA HIS A 145 0.56 4.43 7.25
C HIS A 145 -0.65 5.37 7.19
N CYS A 146 -0.70 6.38 8.05
CA CYS A 146 -1.83 7.33 8.14
C CYS A 146 -2.07 8.09 6.84
N ASP A 147 -1.02 8.61 6.18
CA ASP A 147 -1.13 9.22 4.85
C ASP A 147 -1.88 8.35 3.84
N TRP A 148 -1.62 7.05 3.84
CA TRP A 148 -2.29 6.14 2.90
C TRP A 148 -3.71 5.83 3.36
N TYR A 149 -3.93 5.69 4.66
CA TYR A 149 -5.26 5.57 5.24
C TYR A 149 -6.17 6.73 4.84
N ASP A 150 -5.67 7.97 4.95
CA ASP A 150 -6.41 9.18 4.58
C ASP A 150 -6.64 9.30 3.08
N ARG A 151 -5.66 8.92 2.26
CA ARG A 151 -5.84 8.85 0.80
C ARG A 151 -6.98 7.89 0.43
N LEU A 152 -7.02 6.69 1.02
CA LEU A 152 -8.11 5.74 0.78
C LEU A 152 -9.46 6.29 1.23
N ARG A 153 -9.53 6.95 2.39
CA ARG A 153 -10.77 7.60 2.87
C ARG A 153 -11.28 8.63 1.87
N ASN A 154 -10.40 9.50 1.40
CA ASN A 154 -10.74 10.53 0.42
C ASN A 154 -11.14 9.91 -0.93
N GLU A 155 -10.49 8.83 -1.33
CA GLU A 155 -10.82 8.10 -2.55
C GLU A 155 -12.23 7.47 -2.46
N ILE A 156 -12.60 6.85 -1.34
CA ILE A 156 -13.95 6.32 -1.10
C ILE A 156 -15.00 7.43 -1.23
N LEU A 157 -14.78 8.57 -0.60
CA LEU A 157 -15.71 9.70 -0.63
C LEU A 157 -15.86 10.27 -2.04
N SER A 158 -14.74 10.44 -2.77
CA SER A 158 -14.76 10.94 -4.14
C SER A 158 -15.50 9.98 -5.10
N HIS A 159 -15.30 8.68 -4.96
CA HIS A 159 -16.03 7.67 -5.74
C HIS A 159 -17.52 7.67 -5.41
N LEU A 160 -17.90 7.81 -4.14
CA LEU A 160 -19.29 7.95 -3.72
C LEU A 160 -19.95 9.20 -4.30
N GLU A 161 -19.27 10.35 -4.27
CA GLU A 161 -19.77 11.57 -4.89
C GLU A 161 -20.00 11.41 -6.39
N THR A 162 -19.07 10.75 -7.07
CA THR A 162 -19.16 10.49 -8.52
C THR A 162 -20.34 9.59 -8.83
N LEU A 163 -20.51 8.50 -8.08
CA LEU A 163 -21.63 7.57 -8.24
C LEU A 163 -22.98 8.24 -8.00
N HIS A 164 -23.10 9.09 -6.98
CA HIS A 164 -24.34 9.83 -6.72
C HIS A 164 -24.64 10.89 -7.80
N LYS A 165 -23.62 11.49 -8.42
CA LYS A 165 -23.80 12.40 -9.56
C LYS A 165 -24.24 11.66 -10.82
N GLU A 166 -23.63 10.52 -11.12
CA GLU A 166 -23.94 9.70 -12.30
C GLU A 166 -25.28 8.94 -12.17
N GLN A 167 -25.62 8.49 -10.97
CA GLN A 167 -26.80 7.67 -10.69
C GLN A 167 -27.78 8.42 -9.77
N ARG A 168 -28.21 9.61 -10.17
CA ARG A 168 -29.08 10.52 -9.40
C ARG A 168 -30.39 9.89 -8.89
N LEU A 169 -30.82 8.78 -9.49
CA LEU A 169 -32.03 8.02 -9.13
C LEU A 169 -31.79 6.90 -8.10
N LYS A 170 -30.53 6.54 -7.82
CA LYS A 170 -30.20 5.52 -6.81
C LYS A 170 -29.81 6.19 -5.51
N GLU A 171 -30.61 5.92 -4.48
CA GLU A 171 -30.44 6.51 -3.15
C GLU A 171 -29.21 5.98 -2.40
N THR A 172 -28.75 4.77 -2.74
CA THR A 172 -27.65 4.11 -2.03
C THR A 172 -26.76 3.32 -2.97
N VAL A 173 -25.50 3.14 -2.59
CA VAL A 173 -24.50 2.36 -3.32
C VAL A 173 -24.15 1.11 -2.52
N PRO A 174 -24.15 -0.10 -3.11
CA PRO A 174 -23.70 -1.32 -2.41
C PRO A 174 -22.25 -1.19 -1.93
N ARG A 175 -21.96 -1.59 -0.70
CA ARG A 175 -20.61 -1.44 -0.10
C ARG A 175 -19.50 -2.09 -0.94
N GLU A 176 -19.79 -3.22 -1.57
CA GLU A 176 -18.83 -3.96 -2.42
C GLU A 176 -18.48 -3.20 -3.71
N SER A 177 -19.38 -2.33 -4.20
CA SER A 177 -19.15 -1.58 -5.44
C SER A 177 -18.03 -0.54 -5.31
N ILE A 178 -17.78 -0.07 -4.09
CA ILE A 178 -16.75 0.93 -3.80
C ILE A 178 -15.38 0.26 -3.76
N ARG A 179 -15.30 -0.92 -3.12
CA ARG A 179 -14.07 -1.69 -3.04
C ARG A 179 -13.48 -1.98 -4.42
N ALA A 180 -14.30 -2.38 -5.39
CA ALA A 180 -13.86 -2.69 -6.75
C ALA A 180 -13.33 -1.48 -7.53
N ARG A 181 -13.59 -0.25 -7.06
CA ARG A 181 -13.19 1.01 -7.72
C ARG A 181 -11.97 1.66 -7.09
N LEU A 182 -11.45 1.11 -5.99
CA LEU A 182 -10.25 1.63 -5.36
C LEU A 182 -9.02 1.44 -6.26
N SER A 183 -8.13 2.43 -6.26
CA SER A 183 -6.86 2.46 -7.00
C SER A 183 -5.88 1.35 -6.60
N SER A 184 -6.11 0.71 -5.46
CA SER A 184 -5.26 -0.35 -4.92
C SER A 184 -6.10 -1.43 -4.24
N PRO A 185 -5.78 -2.72 -4.44
CA PRO A 185 -6.49 -3.80 -3.77
C PRO A 185 -6.22 -3.75 -2.27
N ILE A 186 -7.28 -3.89 -1.47
CA ILE A 186 -7.21 -3.90 0.00
C ILE A 186 -7.88 -5.14 0.57
N LYS A 187 -7.40 -5.58 1.74
CA LYS A 187 -7.97 -6.68 2.52
C LYS A 187 -9.34 -6.27 3.09
N ASP A 188 -10.25 -7.24 3.20
CA ASP A 188 -11.63 -7.06 3.68
C ASP A 188 -11.68 -6.36 5.05
N ALA A 189 -10.84 -6.80 5.99
CA ALA A 189 -10.77 -6.22 7.32
C ALA A 189 -10.43 -4.71 7.31
N VAL A 190 -9.60 -4.27 6.36
CA VAL A 190 -9.20 -2.86 6.24
C VAL A 190 -10.34 -2.04 5.66
N HIS A 191 -11.02 -2.57 4.65
CA HIS A 191 -12.20 -1.95 4.05
C HIS A 191 -13.33 -1.76 5.07
N ASP A 192 -13.61 -2.79 5.88
CA ASP A 192 -14.66 -2.73 6.90
C ASP A 192 -14.36 -1.71 8.01
N VAL A 193 -13.10 -1.58 8.41
CA VAL A 193 -12.68 -0.56 9.38
C VAL A 193 -12.81 0.85 8.79
N LEU A 194 -12.36 1.05 7.55
CA LEU A 194 -12.50 2.32 6.83
C LEU A 194 -13.96 2.78 6.76
N LEU A 195 -14.88 1.88 6.40
CA LEU A 195 -16.29 2.21 6.33
C LEU A 195 -16.87 2.53 7.71
N LYS A 196 -16.52 1.75 8.74
CA LYS A 196 -16.97 2.01 10.12
C LYS A 196 -16.51 3.38 10.61
N ASP A 197 -15.26 3.75 10.35
CA ASP A 197 -14.72 5.05 10.75
C ASP A 197 -15.45 6.19 10.03
N LEU A 198 -15.68 6.07 8.71
CA LEU A 198 -16.44 7.05 7.95
C LEU A 198 -17.91 7.17 8.39
N ILE A 199 -18.52 6.08 8.86
CA ILE A 199 -19.87 6.08 9.45
C ILE A 199 -19.85 6.78 10.81
N ASN A 200 -18.89 6.44 11.69
CA ASN A 200 -18.75 7.05 13.02
C ASN A 200 -18.47 8.56 12.94
N GLU A 201 -17.74 9.00 11.91
CA GLU A 201 -17.50 10.41 11.61
C GLU A 201 -18.69 11.12 10.94
N ASN A 202 -19.81 10.43 10.71
CA ASN A 202 -20.97 10.93 9.97
C ASN A 202 -20.64 11.42 8.55
N LYS A 203 -19.58 10.91 7.92
CA LYS A 203 -19.27 11.20 6.50
C LYS A 203 -20.03 10.32 5.54
N ILE A 204 -20.50 9.16 6.01
CA ILE A 204 -21.29 8.19 5.26
C ILE A 204 -22.43 7.70 6.16
N VAL A 205 -23.59 7.43 5.57
CA VAL A 205 -24.73 6.78 6.24
C VAL A 205 -24.92 5.39 5.66
N GLN A 206 -24.97 4.38 6.52
CA GLN A 206 -25.27 3.00 6.14
C GLN A 206 -26.78 2.74 6.19
N ILE A 207 -27.33 2.17 5.13
CA ILE A 207 -28.71 1.68 5.03
C ILE A 207 -28.65 0.22 4.58
N GLY A 208 -28.82 -0.72 5.52
CA GLY A 208 -28.68 -2.15 5.25
C GLY A 208 -27.27 -2.52 4.76
N HIS A 209 -27.17 -3.08 3.56
CA HIS A 209 -25.90 -3.42 2.89
C HIS A 209 -25.36 -2.33 1.97
N SER A 210 -26.05 -1.19 1.90
CA SER A 210 -25.68 -0.07 1.04
C SER A 210 -25.30 1.15 1.86
N ILE A 211 -24.56 2.06 1.24
CA ILE A 211 -24.08 3.28 1.88
C ILE A 211 -24.38 4.51 1.01
N LYS A 212 -24.56 5.66 1.65
CA LYS A 212 -24.83 6.94 0.98
C LYS A 212 -24.10 8.10 1.67
N LEU A 213 -23.95 9.22 0.97
CA LEU A 213 -23.47 10.46 1.57
C LEU A 213 -24.62 11.10 2.39
N PRO A 214 -24.37 11.66 3.58
CA PRO A 214 -25.39 12.33 4.38
C PRO A 214 -26.06 13.48 3.63
N SER A 215 -25.32 14.16 2.74
CA SER A 215 -25.80 15.25 1.91
C SER A 215 -26.56 14.81 0.65
N HIS A 216 -26.58 13.51 0.34
CA HIS A 216 -27.29 13.01 -0.84
C HIS A 216 -28.73 12.67 -0.48
N GLU A 217 -29.62 13.59 -0.83
CA GLU A 217 -31.06 13.42 -0.74
C GLU A 217 -31.62 13.30 -2.17
N VAL A 218 -32.28 12.18 -2.49
CA VAL A 218 -32.89 11.96 -3.81
C VAL A 218 -34.11 12.87 -3.93
N LYS A 219 -33.89 14.08 -4.49
CA LYS A 219 -34.98 14.95 -4.92
C LYS A 219 -35.56 14.41 -6.23
N LEU A 220 -36.52 13.50 -6.10
CA LEU A 220 -37.40 13.08 -7.20
C LEU A 220 -38.10 14.32 -7.75
N THR A 221 -38.02 14.52 -9.06
CA THR A 221 -38.80 15.56 -9.74
C THR A 221 -40.29 15.24 -9.67
N ALA A 222 -41.17 16.24 -9.81
CA ALA A 222 -42.63 16.04 -9.75
C ALA A 222 -43.13 15.02 -10.79
N ALA A 223 -42.42 14.86 -11.91
CA ALA A 223 -42.70 13.86 -12.93
C ALA A 223 -42.31 12.43 -12.48
N GLU A 224 -41.17 12.28 -11.80
CA GLU A 224 -40.69 10.98 -11.29
C GLU A 224 -41.49 10.51 -10.06
N LYS A 225 -41.98 11.44 -9.22
CA LYS A 225 -42.97 11.12 -8.18
C LYS A 225 -44.26 10.55 -8.79
N LYS A 226 -44.79 11.16 -9.85
CA LYS A 226 -45.97 10.65 -10.55
C LYS A 226 -45.77 9.25 -11.13
N ILE A 227 -44.57 8.95 -11.64
CA ILE A 227 -44.25 7.62 -12.18
C ILE A 227 -44.15 6.57 -11.05
N ARG A 228 -43.50 6.91 -9.93
CA ARG A 228 -43.45 6.03 -8.76
C ARG A 228 -44.84 5.79 -8.17
N ASP A 229 -45.64 6.83 -7.98
CA ASP A 229 -46.99 6.72 -7.42
C ASP A 229 -47.92 5.93 -8.36
N ALA A 230 -47.73 6.04 -9.69
CA ALA A 230 -48.43 5.22 -10.68
C ALA A 230 -47.97 3.75 -10.68
N MET A 231 -46.68 3.48 -10.43
CA MET A 231 -46.15 2.11 -10.30
C MET A 231 -46.58 1.44 -8.98
N GLU A 232 -46.64 2.18 -7.87
CA GLU A 232 -47.16 1.70 -6.58
C GLU A 232 -48.65 1.38 -6.68
N GLN A 233 -49.45 2.22 -7.34
CA GLN A 233 -50.88 1.96 -7.59
C GLN A 233 -51.12 0.77 -8.52
N ALA A 234 -50.29 0.59 -9.55
CA ALA A 234 -50.36 -0.57 -10.44
C ALA A 234 -49.95 -1.87 -9.74
N GLY A 235 -48.95 -1.84 -8.85
CA GLY A 235 -48.53 -3.00 -8.06
C GLY A 235 -49.58 -3.47 -7.04
N THR A 236 -50.36 -2.56 -6.46
CA THR A 236 -51.49 -2.92 -5.58
C THR A 236 -52.69 -3.51 -6.33
N ALA A 237 -52.82 -3.29 -7.64
CA ALA A 237 -53.91 -3.86 -8.45
C ALA A 237 -53.64 -5.30 -8.90
N ASP A 238 -52.36 -5.69 -9.07
CA ASP A 238 -51.94 -7.02 -9.53
C ASP A 238 -51.54 -8.00 -8.40
N GLY A 239 -51.73 -7.63 -7.12
CA GLY A 239 -51.66 -8.59 -6.01
C GLY A 239 -50.30 -9.28 -5.82
N ILE A 240 -49.19 -8.60 -6.12
CA ILE A 240 -47.85 -9.10 -5.76
C ILE A 240 -47.39 -8.36 -4.51
N SER A 241 -47.68 -8.97 -3.36
CA SER A 241 -47.12 -8.60 -2.07
C SER A 241 -45.61 -8.90 -2.07
N VAL A 242 -44.78 -7.88 -1.81
CA VAL A 242 -43.42 -8.02 -1.25
C VAL A 242 -43.31 -7.11 -0.04
#